data_AF-A0A1G7FKK9-F1
#
_entry.id   AF-A0A1G7FKK9-F1
#
_cell.length_a   1.000
_cell.length_b   1.000
_cell.length_c   1.000
_cell.angle_alpha   90.00
_cell.angle_beta   90.00
_cell.angle_gamma   90.00
#
_symmetry.space_group_name_H-M   'P 1'
#
loop_
_entity.id
_entity.type
_entity.pdbx_description
1 polymer ?
#
loop_
_entity_poly.entity_id
_entity_poly.type
_entity_poly.pdbx_seq_one_letter_code
_entity_poly.pdbx_strand_id
1 'polypeptide(L)' 'MKQKKPTAPIVVPFPTARRSRKRVGGPLADLRAEALRDRFRQVSEASYTGDATTPLKKLLKRF' A
#
# COMPACT_ATOMS: atom_id res chain seq x y z
N MET A 1 2.97 -57.87 27.79
CA MET A 1 3.35 -56.44 27.81
C MET A 1 2.48 -55.72 26.78
N LYS A 2 1.66 -54.74 27.19
CA LYS A 2 0.74 -54.04 26.27
C LYS A 2 1.50 -52.94 25.52
N GLN A 3 1.59 -53.05 24.20
CA GLN A 3 2.22 -52.05 23.33
C GLN A 3 1.38 -50.76 23.35
N LYS A 4 1.97 -49.65 23.77
CA LYS A 4 1.34 -48.32 23.69
C LYS A 4 1.28 -47.92 22.20
N LYS A 5 0.08 -47.71 21.66
CA LYS A 5 -0.10 -47.15 20.32
C LYS A 5 0.55 -45.75 20.26
N PRO A 6 1.30 -45.42 19.20
CA PRO A 6 1.83 -44.07 19.04
C PRO A 6 0.67 -43.10 18.82
N THR A 7 0.64 -42.03 19.62
CA THR A 7 -0.31 -40.94 19.48
C THR A 7 -0.09 -40.27 18.12
N ALA A 8 -1.09 -40.31 17.24
CA ALA A 8 -0.97 -39.74 15.91
C ALA A 8 -0.60 -38.24 15.99
N PRO A 9 0.23 -37.72 15.07
CA PRO A 9 0.58 -36.32 15.06
C PRO A 9 -0.67 -35.48 14.82
N ILE A 10 -0.94 -34.55 15.74
CA ILE A 10 -2.01 -33.55 15.59
C ILE A 10 -1.60 -32.63 14.45
N VAL A 11 -2.13 -32.89 13.25
CA VAL A 11 -1.93 -32.01 12.10
C VAL A 11 -2.76 -30.75 12.32
N VAL A 12 -2.12 -29.65 12.71
CA VAL A 12 -2.78 -28.34 12.81
C VAL A 12 -3.01 -27.83 11.39
N PRO A 13 -4.27 -27.66 10.93
CA PRO A 13 -4.54 -27.20 9.58
C PRO A 13 -4.00 -25.78 9.41
N PHE A 14 -3.25 -25.56 8.33
CA PHE A 14 -2.79 -24.24 7.96
C PHE A 14 -4.02 -23.34 7.74
N PRO A 15 -4.10 -22.15 8.36
CA PRO A 15 -5.24 -21.27 8.16
C PRO A 15 -5.31 -20.85 6.70
N THR A 16 -6.23 -21.46 5.95
CA THR A 16 -6.46 -21.21 4.52
C THR A 16 -7.02 -19.82 4.25
N ALA A 17 -7.69 -19.22 5.25
CA ALA A 17 -8.22 -17.88 5.17
C ALA A 17 -7.15 -16.84 5.53
N ARG A 18 -6.68 -16.09 4.53
CA ARG A 18 -6.00 -14.81 4.77
C ARG A 18 -6.98 -13.93 5.55
N ARG A 19 -6.68 -13.64 6.83
CA ARG A 19 -7.48 -12.67 7.62
C ARG A 19 -7.64 -11.40 6.80
N SER A 20 -8.88 -11.03 6.50
CA SER A 20 -9.18 -9.77 5.82
C SER A 20 -8.56 -8.64 6.62
N ARG A 21 -7.66 -7.87 6.01
CA ARG A 21 -7.08 -6.69 6.68
C ARG A 21 -8.19 -5.69 6.91
N LYS A 22 -8.33 -5.21 8.14
CA LYS A 22 -9.22 -4.10 8.46
C LYS A 22 -8.84 -2.91 7.59
N ARG A 23 -9.81 -2.33 6.87
CA ARG A 23 -9.59 -1.12 6.09
C ARG A 23 -9.14 0.00 7.03
N VAL A 24 -8.01 0.63 6.69
CA VAL A 24 -7.51 1.80 7.42
C VAL A 24 -7.88 3.03 6.61
N GLY A 25 -8.82 3.82 7.13
CA GLY A 25 -9.35 5.00 6.44
C GLY A 25 -10.86 4.92 6.23
N GLY A 26 -11.53 6.06 6.41
CA GLY A 26 -12.94 6.26 6.07
C GLY A 26 -13.10 7.06 4.78
N PRO A 27 -14.34 7.39 4.38
CA PRO A 27 -14.65 8.10 3.13
C PRO A 27 -13.84 9.39 2.93
N LEU A 28 -13.60 10.13 4.02
CA LEU A 28 -12.82 11.37 3.98
C LEU A 28 -11.34 11.12 3.62
N ALA A 29 -10.76 10.01 4.05
CA ALA A 29 -9.40 9.64 3.69
C ALA A 29 -9.29 9.28 2.20
N ASP A 30 -10.33 8.68 1.63
CA ASP A 30 -10.38 8.37 0.19
C ASP A 30 -10.42 9.65 -0.65
N LEU A 31 -11.28 10.60 -0.29
CA LEU A 31 -11.37 11.89 -0.96
C LEU A 31 -10.04 12.67 -0.92
N ARG A 32 -9.33 12.61 0.22
CA ARG A 32 -7.98 13.20 0.32
C ARG A 32 -6.97 12.48 -0.58
N ALA A 33 -7.04 11.15 -0.66
CA ALA A 33 -6.15 10.37 -1.52
C ALA A 33 -6.39 10.66 -3.01
N GLU A 34 -7.65 10.81 -3.43
CA GLU A 34 -8.03 11.23 -4.77
C GLU A 34 -7.50 12.63 -5.10
N ALA A 35 -7.74 13.60 -4.21
CA ALA A 35 -7.21 14.96 -4.38
C ALA A 35 -5.68 15.01 -4.49
N LEU A 36 -4.96 14.14 -3.76
CA LEU A 36 -3.52 14.01 -3.89
C LEU A 36 -3.11 13.42 -5.25
N ARG A 37 -3.81 12.39 -5.73
CA ARG A 37 -3.54 11.79 -7.05
C ARG A 37 -3.70 12.82 -8.17
N ASP A 38 -4.74 13.64 -8.12
CA ASP A 38 -4.97 14.68 -9.13
C ASP A 38 -3.85 15.73 -9.14
N ARG A 39 -3.39 16.17 -7.96
CA ARG A 39 -2.24 17.07 -7.84
C ARG A 39 -0.96 16.46 -8.42
N PHE A 40 -0.69 15.19 -8.12
CA PHE A 40 0.48 14.50 -8.67
C PHE A 40 0.39 14.33 -10.20
N ARG A 41 -0.79 14.06 -10.74
CA ARG A 41 -1.01 13.99 -12.19
C ARG A 41 -0.70 15.33 -12.85
N GLN A 42 -1.22 16.44 -12.33
CA GLN A 42 -0.94 17.78 -12.84
C GLN A 42 0.56 18.11 -12.82
N VAL A 43 1.26 17.76 -11.73
CA VAL A 43 2.71 17.96 -11.63
C VAL A 43 3.47 17.10 -12.64
N SER A 44 3.03 15.85 -12.87
CA SER A 44 3.62 14.95 -13.85
C SER A 44 3.48 15.50 -15.27
N GLU A 45 2.29 15.94 -15.64
CA GLU A 45 2.01 16.53 -16.96
C GLU A 45 2.84 17.81 -17.19
N ALA A 46 2.87 18.71 -16.21
CA ALA A 46 3.67 19.94 -16.26
C ALA A 46 5.19 19.67 -16.32
N SER A 47 5.65 18.55 -15.75
CA SER A 47 7.06 18.16 -15.84
C SER A 47 7.45 17.65 -17.22
N TYR A 48 6.52 17.00 -17.94
CA TYR A 48 6.77 16.45 -19.27
C TYR A 48 6.76 17.54 -20.36
N THR A 49 5.93 18.57 -20.20
CA THR A 49 5.87 19.71 -21.15
C THR A 49 7.07 20.65 -21.08
N GLY A 50 8.09 20.36 -20.26
CA GLY A 50 9.28 21.21 -20.11
C GLY A 50 9.00 22.55 -19.43
N ASP A 51 7.80 22.71 -18.88
CA ASP A 51 7.31 23.98 -18.38
C ASP A 51 8.08 24.39 -17.11
N ALA A 52 8.70 25.57 -17.16
CA ALA A 52 9.78 25.97 -16.26
C ALA A 52 9.31 26.33 -14.83
N THR A 53 8.02 26.19 -14.54
CA THR A 53 7.36 26.59 -13.28
C THR A 53 7.16 25.44 -12.30
N THR A 54 7.65 24.23 -12.61
CA THR A 54 7.50 23.09 -11.70
C THR A 54 8.26 23.29 -10.38
N PRO A 55 7.69 22.84 -9.25
CA PRO A 55 8.32 22.95 -7.93
C PRO A 55 9.67 22.20 -7.86
N LEU A 56 9.87 21.14 -8.65
CA LEU A 56 11.13 20.42 -8.73
C LEU A 56 12.26 21.27 -9.33
N LYS A 57 11.99 22.02 -10.41
CA LYS A 57 12.96 22.94 -11.04
C LYS A 57 13.31 24.10 -10.11
N LYS A 58 12.33 24.59 -9.32
CA LYS A 58 12.57 25.57 -8.23
C LYS A 58 13.45 25.01 -7.11
N LEU A 59 13.40 23.71 -6.85
CA LEU A 59 14.22 23.01 -5.86
C LEU A 59 15.63 22.77 -6.37
N LEU A 60 15.78 22.35 -7.62
CA LEU A 60 17.09 22.09 -8.24
C LEU A 60 17.87 23.37 -8.54
N LYS A 61 17.21 24.50 -8.82
CA LYS A 61 17.88 25.82 -8.99
C LYS A 61 18.44 26.43 -7.69
N ARG A 62 18.09 25.88 -6.53
CA ARG A 62 18.53 26.41 -5.22
C ARG A 62 19.88 25.82 -4.78
N PHE A 63 20.37 24.79 -5.46
CA PHE A 63 21.69 24.20 -5.29
C PHE A 63 22.51 24.46 -6.56
#